data_AF-A0AA42WEN4-F1
#
_entry.id   AF-A0AA42WEN4-F1
#
_cell.length_a   1.000
_cell.length_b   1.000
_cell.length_c   1.000
_cell.angle_alpha   90.00
_cell.angle_beta   90.00
_cell.angle_gamma   90.00
#
_symmetry.space_group_name_H-M   'P 1'
#
loop_
_entity.id
_entity.type
_entity.pdbx_description
1 polymer ?
#
loop_
_entity_poly.entity_id
_entity_poly.type
_entity_poly.pdbx_seq_one_letter_code
_entity_poly.pdbx_strand_id
1 'polypeptide(L)'
;MSLLTPEECIAHCSADPADASLLADLLAGAESAVAGYLNRAYFATQAELSAAQDALPKAAGDAQDAYEAAMAVAADFASSAAREMAIDLATERLKEAKIGFQRVLFGMVATPRIRAAVRLTLGNLYANREEVVVGASAVRLPQGVPELLRPDRREMMP
;
A
#
# COMPACT_ATOMS: atom_id res chain seq x y z
N MET A 1 7.33 -2.75 7.52
CA MET A 1 8.41 -3.65 7.04
C MET A 1 8.99 -3.00 5.82
N SER A 2 10.31 -2.97 5.72
CA SER A 2 10.98 -2.47 4.52
C SER A 2 11.65 -3.63 3.81
N LEU A 3 11.38 -3.80 2.52
CA LEU A 3 11.99 -4.84 1.70
C LEU A 3 13.48 -4.59 1.47
N LEU A 4 13.92 -3.34 1.62
CA LEU A 4 15.29 -2.90 1.41
C LEU A 4 15.81 -2.23 2.68
N THR A 5 17.10 -2.41 2.97
CA THR A 5 17.78 -1.64 4.03
C THR A 5 18.11 -0.22 3.54
N PRO A 6 18.37 0.74 4.45
CA PRO A 6 18.82 2.06 4.06
C PRO A 6 20.07 2.04 3.17
N GLU A 7 21.03 1.14 3.47
CA GLU A 7 22.26 0.96 2.70
C GLU A 7 21.97 0.45 1.28
N GLU A 8 21.03 -0.49 1.14
CA GLU A 8 20.59 -0.96 -0.18
C GLU A 8 19.93 0.15 -1.00
N CYS A 9 19.14 1.02 -0.36
CA CYS A 9 18.54 2.18 -1.01
C CYS A 9 19.60 3.19 -1.47
N ILE A 10 20.56 3.52 -0.61
CA ILE A 10 21.68 4.43 -0.93
C ILE A 10 22.49 3.87 -2.10
N ALA A 11 22.86 2.59 -2.04
CA ALA A 11 23.62 1.93 -3.08
C ALA A 11 22.84 1.88 -4.41
N HIS A 12 21.53 1.62 -4.37
CA HIS A 12 20.69 1.57 -5.56
C HIS A 12 20.57 2.94 -6.25
N CYS A 13 20.34 3.99 -5.46
CA CYS A 13 20.15 5.35 -5.97
C CYS A 13 21.46 6.11 -6.21
N SER A 14 22.62 5.53 -5.86
CA SER A 14 23.90 6.24 -5.80
C SER A 14 23.79 7.57 -5.02
N ALA A 15 23.03 7.55 -3.93
CA ALA A 15 22.68 8.73 -3.15
C ALA A 15 23.76 9.08 -2.11
N ASP A 16 23.71 10.30 -1.59
CA ASP A 16 24.49 10.69 -0.41
C ASP A 16 23.92 9.97 0.84
N PRO A 17 24.74 9.42 1.75
CA PRO A 17 24.27 8.90 3.03
C PRO A 17 23.40 9.87 3.84
N ALA A 18 23.56 11.18 3.67
CA ALA A 18 22.70 12.20 4.27
C ALA A 18 21.23 12.10 3.82
N ASP A 19 20.96 11.54 2.64
CA ASP A 19 19.61 11.34 2.10
C ASP A 19 18.90 10.09 2.67
N ALA A 20 19.50 9.38 3.64
CA ALA A 20 18.93 8.14 4.18
C ALA A 20 17.47 8.28 4.65
N SER A 21 17.12 9.40 5.31
CA SER A 21 15.74 9.66 5.74
C SER A 21 14.80 9.85 4.55
N LEU A 22 15.23 10.62 3.54
CA LEU A 22 14.46 10.83 2.32
C LEU A 22 14.22 9.50 1.58
N LEU A 23 15.26 8.67 1.46
CA LEU A 23 15.15 7.36 0.82
C LEU A 23 14.22 6.41 1.57
N ALA A 24 14.13 6.50 2.90
CA ALA A 24 13.16 5.72 3.67
C ALA A 24 11.71 6.12 3.34
N ASP A 25 11.43 7.42 3.24
CA ASP A 25 10.11 7.93 2.87
C ASP A 25 9.73 7.54 1.43
N LEU A 26 10.69 7.67 0.49
CA LEU A 26 10.49 7.26 -0.89
C LEU A 26 10.32 5.73 -1.03
N LEU A 27 11.01 4.94 -0.20
CA LEU A 27 10.83 3.50 -0.16
C LEU A 27 9.42 3.15 0.28
N ALA A 28 8.88 3.77 1.31
CA ALA A 28 7.50 3.56 1.74
C ALA A 28 6.50 3.90 0.62
N GLY A 29 6.73 5.00 -0.11
CA GLY A 29 5.95 5.37 -1.28
C GLY A 29 6.04 4.33 -2.42
N ALA A 30 7.24 3.88 -2.74
CA ALA A 30 7.48 2.85 -3.75
C ALA A 30 6.82 1.52 -3.39
N GLU A 31 6.90 1.12 -2.12
CA GLU A 31 6.27 -0.09 -1.62
C GLU A 31 4.74 -0.01 -1.72
N SER A 32 4.17 1.12 -1.29
CA SER A 32 2.74 1.39 -1.39
C SER A 32 2.25 1.35 -2.85
N ALA A 33 2.98 1.98 -3.77
CA ALA A 33 2.65 1.98 -5.20
C ALA A 33 2.63 0.56 -5.80
N VAL A 34 3.63 -0.26 -5.47
CA VAL A 34 3.70 -1.65 -5.91
C VAL A 34 2.55 -2.49 -5.32
N ALA A 35 2.22 -2.30 -4.04
CA ALA A 35 1.10 -2.99 -3.39
C ALA A 35 -0.24 -2.62 -4.03
N GLY A 36 -0.42 -1.32 -4.33
CA GLY A 36 -1.57 -0.78 -5.05
C GLY A 36 -1.73 -1.41 -6.43
N TYR A 37 -0.64 -1.53 -7.20
CA TYR A 37 -0.69 -2.19 -8.52
C TYR A 37 -1.10 -3.66 -8.41
N LEU A 38 -0.55 -4.39 -7.43
CA LEU A 38 -0.79 -5.82 -7.24
C LEU A 38 -2.19 -6.15 -6.68
N ASN A 39 -2.88 -5.17 -6.09
CA ASN A 39 -4.09 -5.38 -5.29
C ASN A 39 -3.89 -6.41 -4.17
N ARG A 40 -2.68 -6.49 -3.61
CA ARG A 40 -2.30 -7.44 -2.56
C ARG A 40 -1.32 -6.79 -1.61
N ALA A 41 -1.38 -7.19 -0.34
CA ALA A 41 -0.28 -6.97 0.57
C ALA A 41 0.85 -7.95 0.24
N TYR A 42 2.09 -7.55 0.48
CA TYR A 42 3.23 -8.45 0.42
C TYR A 42 4.12 -8.28 1.63
N PHE A 43 4.87 -9.34 1.94
CA PHE A 43 5.64 -9.47 3.18
C PHE A 43 7.06 -9.90 2.86
N ALA A 44 8.04 -9.54 3.68
CA ALA A 44 9.43 -9.90 3.43
C ALA A 44 9.65 -11.41 3.65
N THR A 45 8.91 -12.01 4.58
CA THR A 45 9.02 -13.43 4.93
C THR A 45 7.66 -14.14 5.02
N GLN A 46 7.69 -15.48 4.99
CA GLN A 46 6.49 -16.28 5.22
C GLN A 46 5.94 -16.14 6.64
N ALA A 47 6.82 -15.97 7.64
CA ALA A 47 6.42 -15.80 9.03
C ALA A 47 5.60 -14.51 9.23
N GLU A 48 6.01 -13.42 8.56
CA GLU A 48 5.29 -12.15 8.56
C GLU A 48 3.92 -12.24 7.91
N LEU A 49 3.81 -12.93 6.76
CA LEU A 49 2.53 -13.19 6.11
C LEU A 49 1.60 -13.99 7.01
N SER A 50 2.09 -15.08 7.60
CA SER A 50 1.29 -15.92 8.50
C SER A 50 0.83 -15.13 9.73
N ALA A 51 1.71 -14.36 10.37
CA ALA A 51 1.33 -13.52 11.51
C ALA A 51 0.25 -12.47 11.14
N ALA A 52 0.35 -11.87 9.94
CA ALA A 52 -0.66 -10.92 9.46
C ALA A 52 -2.01 -11.60 9.19
N GLN A 53 -1.99 -12.83 8.65
CA GLN A 53 -3.18 -13.63 8.41
C GLN A 53 -3.84 -14.09 9.72
N ASP A 54 -3.04 -14.51 10.71
CA ASP A 54 -3.53 -14.92 12.03
C ASP A 54 -4.15 -13.76 12.81
N ALA A 55 -3.71 -12.52 12.54
CA ALA A 55 -4.29 -11.31 13.12
C ALA A 55 -5.63 -10.89 12.46
N LEU A 56 -5.97 -11.42 11.27
CA LEU A 56 -7.17 -11.01 10.52
C LEU A 56 -8.48 -11.21 11.29
N PRO A 57 -8.75 -12.36 11.95
CA PRO A 57 -10.01 -12.55 12.66
C PRO A 57 -10.24 -11.50 13.76
N LYS A 58 -9.18 -11.17 14.50
CA LYS A 58 -9.24 -10.12 15.51
C LYS A 58 -9.48 -8.75 14.87
N ALA A 59 -8.73 -8.41 13.82
CA ALA A 59 -8.89 -7.13 13.13
C ALA A 59 -10.31 -6.97 12.52
N ALA A 60 -10.89 -8.06 12.01
CA ALA A 60 -12.25 -8.08 11.49
C ALA A 60 -13.29 -7.88 12.61
N GLY A 61 -13.10 -8.50 13.77
CA GLY A 61 -13.93 -8.27 14.96
C GLY A 61 -13.84 -6.81 15.43
N ASP A 62 -12.63 -6.30 15.62
CA ASP A 62 -12.39 -4.92 16.07
C ASP A 62 -13.02 -3.88 15.09
N ALA A 63 -12.98 -4.15 13.78
CA ALA A 63 -13.62 -3.28 12.77
C ALA A 63 -15.16 -3.36 12.79
N GLN A 64 -15.73 -4.53 13.08
CA GLN A 64 -17.17 -4.69 13.24
C GLN A 64 -17.67 -3.98 14.50
N ASP A 65 -16.96 -4.14 15.62
CA ASP A 65 -17.27 -3.44 16.88
C ASP A 65 -17.20 -1.92 16.70
N ALA A 66 -16.20 -1.42 15.97
CA ALA A 66 -16.08 0.01 15.64
C ALA A 66 -17.25 0.51 14.76
N TYR A 67 -17.72 -0.31 13.81
CA TYR A 67 -18.90 0.01 12.99
C TYR A 67 -20.17 0.08 13.84
N GLU A 68 -20.40 -0.91 14.70
CA GLU A 68 -21.57 -0.95 15.58
C GLU A 68 -21.58 0.24 16.56
N ALA A 69 -20.43 0.58 17.14
CA ALA A 69 -20.27 1.77 17.96
C ALA A 69 -20.57 3.06 17.19
N ALA A 70 -20.09 3.18 15.94
CA ALA A 70 -20.36 4.34 15.09
C ALA A 70 -21.85 4.45 14.71
N MET A 71 -22.53 3.32 14.48
CA MET A 71 -23.97 3.28 14.21
C MET A 71 -24.81 3.69 15.43
N ALA A 72 -24.38 3.32 16.65
CA ALA A 72 -25.01 3.78 17.88
C ALA A 72 -24.88 5.31 18.04
N VAL A 73 -23.68 5.86 17.83
CA VAL A 73 -23.47 7.32 17.83
C VAL A 73 -24.30 8.01 16.74
N ALA A 74 -24.40 7.39 15.56
CA ALA A 74 -25.20 7.94 14.46
C ALA A 74 -26.69 8.08 14.85
N ALA A 75 -27.24 7.10 15.57
CA ALA A 75 -28.64 7.09 16.01
C ALA A 75 -28.97 8.27 16.94
N ASP A 76 -28.01 8.71 17.75
CA ASP A 76 -28.17 9.80 18.73
C ASP A 76 -28.17 11.20 18.11
N PHE A 77 -27.79 11.36 16.83
CA PHE A 77 -27.87 12.68 16.18
C PHE A 77 -29.34 13.13 16.03
N ALA A 78 -29.63 14.33 16.52
CA ALA A 78 -30.94 14.97 16.38
C ALA A 78 -31.24 15.42 14.95
N SER A 79 -30.21 15.82 14.20
CA SER A 79 -30.33 16.21 12.79
C SER A 79 -30.33 14.97 11.89
N SER A 80 -31.35 14.86 11.02
CA SER A 80 -31.44 13.76 10.05
C SER A 80 -30.26 13.76 9.07
N ALA A 81 -29.82 14.93 8.60
CA ALA A 81 -28.68 15.04 7.70
C ALA A 81 -27.35 14.63 8.37
N ALA A 82 -27.18 14.98 9.65
CA ALA A 82 -25.99 14.56 10.41
C ALA A 82 -25.98 13.04 10.65
N ARG A 83 -27.15 12.45 10.92
CA ARG A 83 -27.32 11.01 11.05
C ARG A 83 -26.97 10.26 9.77
N GLU A 84 -27.50 10.70 8.63
CA GLU A 84 -27.23 10.08 7.33
C GLU A 84 -25.73 10.11 7.00
N MET A 85 -25.09 11.27 7.14
CA MET A 85 -23.64 11.42 6.94
C MET A 85 -22.81 10.51 7.87
N ALA A 86 -23.23 10.37 9.13
CA ALA A 86 -22.55 9.49 10.08
C ALA A 86 -22.68 8.00 9.71
N ILE A 87 -23.85 7.58 9.22
CA ILE A 87 -24.08 6.21 8.72
C ILE A 87 -23.22 5.93 7.49
N ASP A 88 -23.16 6.87 6.55
CA ASP A 88 -22.35 6.73 5.33
C ASP A 88 -20.88 6.57 5.67
N LEU A 89 -20.37 7.42 6.58
CA LEU A 89 -18.99 7.33 7.05
C LEU A 89 -18.68 6.00 7.75
N ALA A 90 -19.58 5.52 8.62
CA ALA A 90 -19.41 4.22 9.29
C ALA A 90 -19.36 3.08 8.27
N THR A 91 -20.27 3.12 7.29
CA THR A 91 -20.36 2.12 6.22
C THR A 91 -19.12 2.10 5.36
N GLU A 92 -18.60 3.27 4.97
CA GLU A 92 -17.41 3.36 4.12
C GLU A 92 -16.16 2.87 4.85
N ARG A 93 -15.99 3.22 6.13
CA ARG A 93 -14.88 2.69 6.96
C ARG A 93 -14.88 1.16 7.03
N LEU A 94 -16.06 0.54 7.17
CA LEU A 94 -16.14 -0.92 7.19
C LEU A 94 -15.80 -1.54 5.83
N LYS A 95 -16.19 -0.90 4.71
CA LYS A 95 -15.80 -1.36 3.37
C LYS A 95 -14.30 -1.24 3.15
N GLU A 96 -13.70 -0.10 3.50
CA GLU A 96 -12.26 0.12 3.40
C GLU A 96 -11.48 -0.92 4.23
N ALA A 97 -11.92 -1.19 5.47
CA ALA A 97 -11.35 -2.23 6.31
C ALA A 97 -11.42 -3.60 5.64
N LYS A 98 -12.57 -3.97 5.05
CA LYS A 98 -12.75 -5.23 4.31
C LYS A 98 -11.82 -5.35 3.11
N ILE A 99 -11.63 -4.26 2.35
CA ILE A 99 -10.66 -4.22 1.25
C ILE A 99 -9.24 -4.46 1.78
N GLY A 100 -8.88 -3.84 2.90
CA GLY A 100 -7.61 -4.08 3.60
C GLY A 100 -7.43 -5.54 4.00
N PHE A 101 -8.46 -6.15 4.58
CA PHE A 101 -8.44 -7.56 4.98
C PHE A 101 -8.27 -8.50 3.79
N GLN A 102 -8.96 -8.25 2.67
CA GLN A 102 -8.80 -9.04 1.46
C GLN A 102 -7.38 -8.97 0.89
N ARG A 103 -6.73 -7.80 0.95
CA ARG A 103 -5.34 -7.63 0.50
C ARG A 103 -4.36 -8.48 1.31
N VAL A 104 -4.59 -8.62 2.62
CA VAL A 104 -3.78 -9.47 3.52
C VAL A 104 -4.14 -10.94 3.39
N LEU A 105 -5.44 -11.26 3.29
CA LEU A 105 -5.93 -12.64 3.12
C LEU A 105 -5.31 -13.30 1.88
N PHE A 106 -5.24 -12.56 0.78
CA PHE A 106 -4.59 -12.99 -0.46
C PHE A 106 -3.18 -12.42 -0.62
N GLY A 107 -2.53 -12.09 0.50
CA GLY A 107 -1.17 -11.58 0.52
C GLY A 107 -0.15 -12.63 0.08
N MET A 108 1.07 -12.19 -0.19
CA MET A 108 2.16 -13.05 -0.66
C MET A 108 3.52 -12.67 -0.09
N VAL A 109 4.47 -13.60 -0.14
CA VAL A 109 5.87 -13.28 0.16
C VAL A 109 6.48 -12.54 -1.05
N ALA A 110 7.25 -11.49 -0.78
CA ALA A 110 7.86 -10.65 -1.79
C ALA A 110 8.83 -11.46 -2.66
N THR A 111 8.45 -11.68 -3.92
CA THR A 111 9.31 -12.35 -4.91
C THR A 111 10.46 -11.44 -5.35
N PRO A 112 11.51 -11.97 -6.00
CA PRO A 112 12.55 -11.14 -6.61
C PRO A 112 12.00 -10.11 -7.60
N ARG A 113 10.88 -10.40 -8.27
CA ARG A 113 10.18 -9.46 -9.19
C ARG A 113 9.61 -8.27 -8.42
N ILE A 114 8.98 -8.51 -7.28
CA ILE A 114 8.46 -7.45 -6.40
C ILE A 114 9.60 -6.58 -5.89
N ARG A 115 10.70 -7.18 -5.41
CA ARG A 115 11.89 -6.43 -4.96
C ARG A 115 12.49 -5.56 -6.08
N ALA A 116 12.56 -6.08 -7.30
CA ALA A 116 13.04 -5.31 -8.45
C ALA A 116 12.07 -4.18 -8.84
N ALA A 117 10.75 -4.42 -8.80
CA ALA A 117 9.74 -3.38 -9.04
C ALA A 117 9.81 -2.23 -8.01
N VAL A 118 9.99 -2.56 -6.73
CA VAL A 118 10.17 -1.56 -5.67
C VAL A 118 11.43 -0.74 -5.90
N ARG A 119 12.56 -1.38 -6.24
CA ARG A 119 13.80 -0.67 -6.61
C ARG A 119 13.60 0.29 -7.79
N LEU A 120 13.01 -0.18 -8.89
CA LEU A 120 12.73 0.66 -10.05
C LEU A 120 11.83 1.85 -9.71
N THR A 121 10.82 1.64 -8.88
CA THR A 121 9.91 2.71 -8.43
C THR A 121 10.64 3.70 -7.52
N LEU A 122 11.44 3.22 -6.56
CA LEU A 122 12.27 4.04 -5.68
C LEU A 122 13.25 4.91 -6.48
N GLY A 123 14.02 4.31 -7.39
CA GLY A 123 14.97 5.04 -8.22
C GLY A 123 14.28 6.11 -9.07
N ASN A 124 13.08 5.82 -9.59
CA ASN A 124 12.29 6.80 -10.32
C ASN A 124 11.84 7.97 -9.44
N LEU A 125 11.36 7.70 -8.23
CA LEU A 125 10.93 8.76 -7.29
C LEU A 125 12.10 9.62 -6.81
N TYR A 126 13.28 9.03 -6.62
CA TYR A 126 14.47 9.78 -6.19
C TYR A 126 15.04 10.66 -7.31
N ALA A 127 15.10 10.14 -8.54
CA ALA A 127 15.64 10.86 -9.70
C ALA A 127 14.68 11.92 -10.24
N ASN A 128 13.37 11.67 -10.21
CA ASN A 128 12.34 12.58 -10.75
C ASN A 128 11.52 13.19 -9.61
N ARG A 129 11.99 14.33 -9.10
CA ARG A 129 11.38 15.03 -7.94
C ARG A 129 10.22 15.95 -8.31
N GLU A 130 9.97 16.11 -9.61
CA GLU A 130 8.91 16.94 -10.16
C GLU A 130 7.99 16.08 -11.02
N GLU A 131 6.70 16.37 -11.00
CA GLU A 131 5.72 15.67 -11.84
C GLU A 131 5.94 15.98 -13.33
N VAL A 132 6.38 17.20 -13.65
CA VAL A 132 6.57 17.68 -15.03
C VAL A 132 7.86 18.49 -15.13
N VAL A 133 8.79 18.01 -15.95
CA VAL A 133 10.00 18.75 -16.32
C VAL A 133 9.83 19.28 -17.75
N VAL A 134 9.86 20.60 -17.91
CA VAL A 134 9.70 21.24 -19.23
C VAL A 134 10.99 21.06 -20.04
N GLY A 135 10.87 20.48 -21.25
CA GLY A 135 11.99 20.31 -22.19
C GLY A 135 12.77 18.99 -22.05
N ALA A 136 12.41 18.12 -21.11
CA ALA A 136 12.94 16.76 -21.02
C ALA A 136 12.09 15.79 -21.85
N SER A 137 12.73 14.87 -22.60
CA SER A 137 12.03 13.74 -23.21
C SER A 137 12.24 12.49 -22.35
N ALA A 138 11.15 11.93 -21.82
CA ALA A 138 11.18 10.69 -21.06
C ALA A 138 10.62 9.56 -21.93
N VAL A 139 11.37 8.47 -22.07
CA VAL A 139 10.92 7.26 -22.77
C VAL A 139 10.74 6.15 -21.74
N ARG A 140 9.51 5.63 -21.63
CA ARG A 140 9.25 4.46 -20.80
C ARG A 140 9.94 3.24 -21.40
N LEU A 141 10.66 2.47 -20.58
CA LEU A 141 11.25 1.21 -21.01
C LEU A 141 10.16 0.17 -21.34
N PRO A 142 10.33 -0.66 -22.39
CA PRO A 142 9.36 -1.69 -22.78
C PRO A 142 9.06 -2.76 -21.72
N GLN A 143 10.01 -3.03 -20.81
CA GLN A 143 9.82 -3.94 -19.66
C GLN A 143 9.84 -3.12 -18.37
N GLY A 144 8.73 -2.45 -18.07
CA GLY A 144 8.58 -1.65 -16.87
C GLY A 144 8.03 -2.43 -15.68
N VAL A 145 7.74 -1.69 -14.60
CA VAL A 145 7.11 -2.22 -13.38
C VAL A 145 5.81 -2.98 -13.67
N PRO A 146 4.88 -2.49 -14.53
CA PRO A 146 3.65 -3.21 -14.83
C PRO A 146 3.88 -4.57 -15.49
N GLU A 147 4.78 -4.65 -16.47
CA GLU A 147 5.12 -5.89 -17.17
C GLU A 147 5.78 -6.90 -16.20
N LEU A 148 6.58 -6.39 -15.28
CA LEU A 148 7.22 -7.19 -14.23
C LEU A 148 6.22 -7.72 -13.20
N LEU A 149 5.14 -7.01 -12.90
CA LEU A 149 4.20 -7.39 -11.83
C LEU A 149 2.92 -8.06 -12.33
N ARG A 150 2.65 -8.05 -13.65
CA ARG A 150 1.42 -8.60 -14.24
C ARG A 150 1.07 -10.02 -13.78
N PRO A 151 2.02 -10.98 -13.66
CA PRO A 151 1.68 -12.34 -13.22
C PRO A 151 1.26 -12.45 -11.75
N ASP A 152 1.74 -11.52 -10.90
CA ASP A 152 1.48 -11.53 -9.46
C ASP A 152 0.23 -10.74 -9.08
N ARG A 153 -0.27 -9.92 -10.01
CA ARG A 153 -1.43 -9.04 -9.82
C ARG A 153 -2.72 -9.84 -9.66
N ARG A 154 -3.56 -9.43 -8.70
CA ARG A 154 -4.94 -9.90 -8.57
C ARG A 154 -5.89 -8.92 -9.22
N GLU A 155 -6.78 -9.42 -10.07
CA GLU A 155 -7.94 -8.65 -10.50
C GLU A 155 -8.89 -8.55 -9.31
N MET A 156 -9.14 -7.32 -8.84
CA MET A 156 -10.27 -7.05 -7.96
C MET A 156 -11.51 -7.12 -8.86
N MET A 157 -12.31 -8.18 -8.73
CA MET A 157 -13.67 -8.12 -9.24
C MET A 157 -14.43 -7.04 -8.45
N PRO A 158 -15.23 -6.20 -9.12
CA PRO A 158 -16.08 -5.21 -8.48
C PRO A 158 -17.11 -5.86 -7.54
#